data_AF-A0A0F6W3L4-F1
#
_entry.id   AF-A0A0F6W3L4-F1
#
_cell.length_a   1.000
_cell.length_b   1.000
_cell.length_c   1.000
_cell.angle_alpha   90.00
_cell.angle_beta   90.00
_cell.angle_gamma   90.00
#
_symmetry.space_group_name_H-M   'P 1'
#
loop_
_entity.id
_entity.type
_entity.pdbx_description
1 polymer ?
#
loop_
_entity_poly.entity_id
_entity_poly.type
_entity_poly.pdbx_seq_one_letter_code
_entity_poly.pdbx_strand_id
1 'polypeptide(L)'
;MDGTGLALDRMRYQRVPPQGARVDDVSTRAQQHWDVVDEAGTTIARAEVFEGREQWGVRLLDRAPHLHDSDLIRLVAHLLVWHAQCRTETVDVVLARTHEHHTLVRVSGDYV
;
A
#
# COMPACT_ATOMS: atom_id res chain seq x y z
N MET A 1 -9.84 -12.05 -20.03
CA MET A 1 -9.40 -13.29 -19.36
C MET A 1 -9.70 -13.09 -17.90
N ASP A 2 -10.83 -13.67 -17.49
CA ASP A 2 -11.39 -13.62 -16.16
C ASP A 2 -10.64 -14.53 -15.20
N GLY A 3 -10.55 -14.12 -13.93
CA GLY A 3 -10.59 -15.10 -12.84
C GLY A 3 -9.34 -15.31 -11.97
N THR A 4 -8.73 -14.24 -11.48
CA THR A 4 -8.21 -14.16 -10.08
C THR A 4 -8.09 -12.69 -9.70
N GLY A 5 -9.21 -11.96 -9.77
CA GLY A 5 -9.24 -10.60 -9.24
C GLY A 5 -8.98 -10.68 -7.73
N LEU A 6 -8.05 -9.86 -7.24
CA LEU A 6 -7.76 -9.80 -5.81
C LEU A 6 -9.02 -9.37 -5.06
N ALA A 7 -9.49 -10.22 -4.14
CA ALA A 7 -10.66 -9.94 -3.31
C ALA A 7 -10.23 -8.99 -2.18
N LEU A 8 -10.20 -7.69 -2.47
CA LEU A 8 -9.72 -6.63 -1.56
C LEU A 8 -10.45 -6.65 -0.21
N ASP A 9 -11.75 -6.99 -0.22
CA ASP A 9 -12.63 -7.11 0.94
C ASP A 9 -12.21 -8.23 1.90
N ARG A 10 -11.43 -9.20 1.40
CA ARG A 10 -10.94 -10.34 2.18
C ARG A 10 -9.50 -10.17 2.66
N MET A 11 -8.84 -9.10 2.21
CA MET A 11 -7.52 -8.72 2.70
C MET A 11 -7.64 -8.04 4.06
N ARG A 12 -6.71 -8.34 4.96
CA ARG A 12 -6.60 -7.67 6.26
C ARG A 12 -5.44 -6.70 6.24
N TYR A 13 -5.67 -5.52 6.78
CA TYR A 13 -4.65 -4.46 6.91
C TYR A 13 -4.33 -4.27 8.38
N GLN A 14 -3.11 -4.63 8.78
CA GLN A 14 -2.67 -4.56 10.17
C GLN A 14 -1.66 -3.44 10.34
N ARG A 15 -1.94 -2.52 11.28
CA ARG A 15 -0.96 -1.51 11.68
C ARG A 15 0.17 -2.17 12.45
N VAL A 16 1.42 -1.92 12.04
CA VAL A 16 2.60 -2.48 12.71
C VAL A 16 3.51 -1.36 13.24
N PRO A 17 4.21 -1.58 14.37
CA PRO A 17 5.18 -0.62 14.88
C PRO A 17 6.41 -0.55 13.96
N PRO A 18 7.12 0.59 13.90
CA PRO A 18 8.30 0.76 13.06
C PRO A 18 9.42 -0.26 13.36
N GLN A 19 9.45 -0.78 14.58
CA GLN A 19 10.50 -1.66 15.12
C GLN A 19 10.51 -3.07 14.51
N GLY A 20 9.47 -3.46 13.75
CA GLY A 20 9.38 -4.76 13.07
C GLY A 20 9.83 -4.74 11.60
N ALA A 21 10.34 -3.62 11.08
CA ALA A 21 10.87 -3.51 9.73
C ALA A 21 12.40 -3.66 9.75
N ARG A 22 12.99 -4.32 8.75
CA ARG A 22 14.43 -4.12 8.47
C ARG A 22 14.55 -2.67 8.01
N VAL A 23 14.91 -1.79 8.93
CA VAL A 23 14.75 -0.35 8.74
C VAL A 23 15.92 0.16 7.92
N ASP A 24 15.73 0.28 6.61
CA ASP A 24 16.58 1.20 5.83
C ASP A 24 16.24 2.65 6.25
N ASP A 25 17.11 3.60 5.90
CA ASP A 25 16.92 5.00 6.28
C ASP A 25 15.59 5.58 5.79
N VAL A 26 15.01 5.02 4.72
CA VAL A 26 13.72 5.45 4.17
C VAL A 26 12.58 4.94 5.04
N SER A 27 12.60 3.68 5.48
CA SER A 27 11.58 3.08 6.34
C SER A 27 11.44 3.83 7.68
N THR A 28 12.53 4.42 8.19
CA THR A 28 12.50 5.22 9.44
C THR A 28 11.66 6.50 9.31
N ARG A 29 11.51 7.01 8.09
CA ARG A 29 10.83 8.28 7.81
C ARG A 29 9.34 8.13 7.58
N ALA A 30 8.85 6.89 7.40
CA ALA A 30 7.43 6.62 7.24
C ALA A 30 6.69 6.85 8.56
N GLN A 31 5.57 7.57 8.50
CA GLN A 31 4.69 7.82 9.65
C GLN A 31 3.80 6.61 9.96
N GLN A 32 3.57 5.75 8.95
CA GLN A 32 2.73 4.56 9.09
C GLN A 32 3.38 3.33 8.45
N HIS A 33 3.24 2.18 9.09
CA HIS A 33 3.63 0.88 8.54
C HIS A 33 2.43 -0.07 8.63
N TRP A 34 2.06 -0.66 7.50
CA TRP A 34 0.91 -1.55 7.40
C TRP A 34 1.31 -2.86 6.75
N ASP A 35 0.98 -3.97 7.40
CA ASP A 35 1.05 -5.30 6.78
C ASP A 35 -0.27 -5.60 6.07
N VAL A 36 -0.17 -6.02 4.80
CA VAL A 36 -1.29 -6.55 4.02
C VAL A 36 -1.25 -8.07 4.14
N VAL A 37 -2.31 -8.65 4.71
CA VAL A 37 -2.40 -10.06 5.05
C VAL A 37 -3.53 -10.68 4.24
N ASP A 38 -3.23 -11.77 3.55
CA ASP A 38 -4.22 -12.51 2.76
C ASP A 38 -5.17 -13.34 3.65
N GLU A 39 -6.12 -14.02 2.99
CA GLU A 39 -7.09 -14.91 3.63
C GLU A 39 -6.42 -16.07 4.38
N ALA A 40 -5.28 -16.55 3.88
CA ALA A 40 -4.51 -17.63 4.49
C ALA A 40 -3.71 -17.15 5.72
N GLY A 41 -3.71 -15.84 6.02
CA GLY A 41 -2.95 -15.26 7.13
C GLY A 41 -1.50 -14.93 6.79
N THR A 42 -1.13 -14.96 5.51
CA THR A 42 0.22 -14.65 5.04
C THR A 42 0.35 -13.16 4.75
N THR A 43 1.41 -12.52 5.27
CA THR A 43 1.75 -11.15 4.89
C THR A 43 2.31 -11.11 3.47
N ILE A 44 1.51 -10.60 2.53
CA ILE A 44 1.84 -10.53 1.11
C ILE A 44 2.52 -9.22 0.71
N ALA A 45 2.33 -8.15 1.49
CA ALA A 45 3.00 -6.88 1.26
C ALA A 45 3.13 -6.08 2.56
N ARG A 46 4.04 -5.12 2.57
CA ARG A 46 4.12 -4.07 3.59
C ARG A 46 4.05 -2.70 2.93
N ALA A 47 3.10 -1.88 3.35
CA ALA A 47 2.97 -0.50 2.92
C ALA A 47 3.57 0.45 3.96
N GLU A 48 4.45 1.32 3.51
CA GLU A 48 5.03 2.41 4.29
C GLU A 48 4.42 3.71 3.81
N VAL A 49 3.69 4.41 4.68
CA VAL A 49 3.00 5.65 4.33
C VAL A 49 3.80 6.84 4.84
N PHE A 50 4.07 7.75 3.91
CA PHE A 50 4.75 9.01 4.10
C PHE A 50 3.73 10.13 3.99
N GLU A 51 3.40 10.75 5.12
CA GLU A 51 2.40 11.81 5.17
C GLU A 51 3.04 13.16 4.82
N GLY A 52 2.49 13.83 3.82
CA GLY A 52 2.83 15.20 3.45
C GLY A 52 1.61 16.13 3.54
N ARG A 53 1.85 17.43 3.46
CA ARG A 53 0.77 18.44 3.46
C ARG A 53 0.02 18.50 2.12
N GLU A 54 0.76 18.40 1.02
CA GLU A 54 0.23 18.55 -0.34
C GLU A 54 0.09 17.20 -1.05
N GLN A 55 1.01 16.26 -0.78
CA GLN A 55 1.03 14.93 -1.38
C GLN A 55 1.50 13.91 -0.34
N TRP A 56 0.84 12.75 -0.30
CA TRP A 56 1.33 11.60 0.46
C TRP A 56 2.13 10.66 -0.45
N GLY A 57 3.06 9.92 0.14
CA GLY A 57 3.80 8.86 -0.53
C GLY A 57 3.46 7.51 0.08
N VAL A 58 3.47 6.45 -0.73
CA VAL A 58 3.43 5.07 -0.24
C VAL A 58 4.55 4.29 -0.89
N ARG A 59 5.43 3.68 -0.09
CA ARG A 59 6.35 2.66 -0.58
C ARG A 59 5.77 1.29 -0.27
N LEU A 60 5.53 0.48 -1.30
CA LEU A 60 5.00 -0.86 -1.15
C LEU A 60 6.11 -1.89 -1.32
N LEU A 61 6.42 -2.60 -0.24
CA LEU A 61 7.32 -3.74 -0.22
C LEU A 61 6.52 -5.01 -0.52
N ASP A 62 6.49 -5.39 -1.80
CA ASP A 62 5.84 -6.61 -2.27
C ASP A 62 6.62 -7.87 -1.82
N ARG A 63 5.88 -8.88 -1.33
CA ARG A 63 6.38 -10.21 -0.99
C ARG A 63 5.66 -11.32 -1.77
N ALA A 64 4.70 -10.96 -2.63
CA ALA A 64 3.87 -11.85 -3.40
C ALA A 64 4.20 -11.69 -4.90
N PRO A 65 5.24 -12.39 -5.40
CA PRO A 65 5.74 -12.20 -6.77
C PRO A 65 4.73 -12.56 -7.87
N HIS A 66 3.65 -13.26 -7.51
CA HIS A 66 2.57 -13.65 -8.41
C HIS A 66 1.54 -12.52 -8.63
N LEU A 67 1.59 -11.45 -7.83
CA LEU A 67 0.69 -10.31 -7.99
C LEU A 67 1.21 -9.35 -9.06
N HIS A 68 0.26 -8.92 -9.91
CA HIS A 68 0.50 -7.86 -10.87
C HIS A 68 0.52 -6.50 -10.17
N ASP A 69 1.25 -5.57 -10.77
CA ASP A 69 1.38 -4.21 -10.24
C ASP A 69 0.01 -3.51 -10.10
N SER A 70 -0.94 -3.79 -11.01
CA SER A 70 -2.31 -3.30 -10.89
C SER A 70 -3.03 -3.78 -9.63
N ASP A 71 -2.79 -5.01 -9.17
CA ASP A 71 -3.40 -5.53 -7.95
C ASP A 71 -2.73 -4.92 -6.71
N LEU A 72 -1.41 -4.74 -6.77
CA LEU A 72 -0.63 -4.04 -5.73
C LEU A 72 -1.11 -2.59 -5.56
N ILE A 73 -1.38 -1.88 -6.65
CA ILE A 73 -1.94 -0.53 -6.62
C ILE A 73 -3.35 -0.52 -6.01
N ARG A 74 -4.21 -1.48 -6.36
CA ARG A 74 -5.56 -1.59 -5.78
C ARG A 74 -5.54 -1.88 -4.28
N LEU A 75 -4.57 -2.66 -3.80
CA LEU A 75 -4.33 -2.87 -2.36
C LEU A 75 -3.99 -1.55 -1.65
N VAL A 76 -3.12 -0.73 -2.26
CA VAL A 76 -2.74 0.58 -1.71
C VAL A 76 -3.92 1.54 -1.70
N ALA A 77 -4.68 1.63 -2.80
CA ALA A 77 -5.89 2.45 -2.88
C ALA A 77 -6.88 2.11 -1.74
N HIS A 78 -7.18 0.82 -1.57
CA HIS A 78 -8.08 0.35 -0.52
C HIS A 78 -7.56 0.67 0.89
N LEU A 79 -6.25 0.44 1.14
CA LEU A 79 -5.60 0.82 2.40
C LEU A 79 -5.77 2.32 2.71
N LEU A 80 -5.51 3.18 1.72
CA LEU A 80 -5.52 4.63 1.88
C LEU A 80 -6.90 5.18 2.25
N VAL A 81 -7.95 4.64 1.62
CA VAL A 81 -9.34 5.06 1.88
C VAL A 81 -9.82 4.57 3.24
N TRP A 82 -9.70 3.27 3.50
CA TRP A 82 -10.44 2.64 4.60
C TRP A 82 -9.65 2.55 5.90
N HIS A 83 -8.32 2.49 5.83
CA HIS A 83 -7.48 2.17 7.00
C HIS A 83 -6.53 3.30 7.37
N ALA A 84 -5.74 3.79 6.42
CA ALA A 84 -4.77 4.87 6.67
C ALA A 84 -5.43 6.26 6.75
N GLN A 85 -6.70 6.38 6.33
CA GLN A 85 -7.49 7.61 6.38
C GLN A 85 -6.79 8.78 5.67
N CYS A 86 -6.27 8.51 4.47
CA CYS A 86 -5.52 9.48 3.68
C CYS A 86 -6.39 10.69 3.35
N ARG A 87 -5.85 11.89 3.59
CA ARG A 87 -6.58 13.16 3.47
C ARG A 87 -6.24 13.94 2.21
N THR A 88 -5.19 13.58 1.48
CA THR A 88 -4.79 14.28 0.25
C THR A 88 -5.64 13.83 -0.93
N GLU A 89 -5.58 14.59 -2.03
CA GLU A 89 -6.21 14.20 -3.29
C GLU A 89 -5.28 13.38 -4.17
N THR A 90 -3.97 13.50 -3.95
CA THR A 90 -2.94 12.79 -4.71
C THR A 90 -2.01 12.01 -3.79
N VAL A 91 -1.61 10.84 -4.26
CA VAL A 91 -0.63 9.97 -3.59
C VAL A 91 0.34 9.43 -4.61
N ASP A 92 1.64 9.52 -4.34
CA ASP A 92 2.66 8.83 -5.14
C ASP A 92 2.94 7.46 -4.54
N VAL A 93 2.80 6.40 -5.34
CA VAL A 93 3.02 5.02 -4.93
C VAL A 93 4.26 4.49 -5.61
N VAL A 94 5.23 4.04 -4.82
CA VAL A 94 6.46 3.42 -5.28
C VAL A 94 6.41 1.93 -5.01
N LEU A 95 6.47 1.12 -6.07
CA LEU A 95 6.62 -0.32 -5.95
C LEU A 95 8.09 -0.66 -5.70
N ALA A 96 8.45 -1.11 -4.50
CA ALA A 96 9.85 -1.32 -4.13
C ALA A 96 10.57 -2.37 -4.99
N ARG A 97 9.82 -3.32 -5.58
CA ARG A 97 10.34 -4.37 -6.46
C ARG A 97 10.88 -3.82 -7.78
N THR A 98 10.16 -2.88 -8.39
CA THR A 98 10.43 -2.36 -9.74
C THR A 98 10.97 -0.94 -9.72
N HIS A 99 10.85 -0.24 -8.59
CA HIS A 99 11.07 1.20 -8.45
C HIS A 99 10.17 2.05 -9.34
N GLU A 100 9.07 1.49 -9.84
CA GLU A 100 8.08 2.24 -10.61
C GLU A 100 7.26 3.14 -9.70
N HIS A 101 6.95 4.33 -10.21
CA HIS A 101 6.13 5.34 -9.56
C HIS A 101 4.75 5.39 -10.23
N HIS A 102 3.71 5.36 -9.40
CA HIS A 102 2.33 5.48 -9.84
C HIS A 102 1.65 6.59 -9.04
N THR A 103 1.16 7.61 -9.73
CA THR A 103 0.35 8.64 -9.09
C THR A 103 -1.10 8.17 -9.04
N LEU A 104 -1.64 8.08 -7.83
CA LEU A 104 -3.06 7.85 -7.60
C LEU A 104 -3.78 9.17 -7.35
N VAL A 105 -4.96 9.30 -7.94
CA VAL A 105 -5.81 10.49 -7.79
C VAL A 105 -7.13 10.08 -7.16
N ARG A 106 -7.55 10.84 -6.15
CA ARG A 106 -8.81 10.58 -5.46
C ARG A 106 -10.00 11.03 -6.33
N VAL A 107 -10.84 10.09 -6.73
CA VAL A 107 -12.05 10.32 -7.53
C VAL A 107 -13.26 9.73 -6.81
N SER A 108 -14.25 10.57 -6.50
CA SER A 108 -15.51 10.17 -5.84
C SER A 108 -15.36 9.31 -4.58
N GLY A 109 -14.27 9.51 -3.83
CA GLY A 109 -14.02 8.84 -2.55
C GLY A 109 -12.99 7.71 -2.59
N ASP A 110 -12.61 7.23 -3.79
CA ASP A 110 -11.61 6.18 -4.00
C ASP A 110 -10.36 6.69 -4.75
N TYR A 111 -9.28 5.92 -4.79
CA TYR A 111 -8.07 6.22 -5.54
C TYR A 111 -7.99 5.37 -6.81
N VAL A 112 -7.72 6.00 -7.95
CA VAL A 112 -7.53 5.37 -9.26
C VAL A 112 -6.18 5.70 -9.87
#